data_AF-A0A5C9C4U4-F1
#
_entry.id   AF-A0A5C9C4U4-F1
#
_cell.length_a   1.000
_cell.length_b   1.000
_cell.length_c   1.000
_cell.angle_alpha   90.00
_cell.angle_beta   90.00
_cell.angle_gamma   90.00
#
_symmetry.space_group_name_H-M   'P 1'
#
loop_
_entity.id
_entity.type
_entity.pdbx_description
1 polymer ?
#
loop_
_entity_poly.entity_id
_entity_poly.type
_entity_poly.pdbx_seq_one_letter_code
_entity_poly.pdbx_strand_id
1 'polypeptide(L)'
;MNYIGEHLLPGQIGHFFAVLSLVASFLATFAFFKASKLASPLEQQPWTKLARYAFGFVTVSMLALFGVLYYIISNHLFEYKYAYMHSDRSLQIEYLLSCFWEGQEGSFMLWSFWNCFLGWIVIWKAGKWENGVMTVISFTQFALATMLLGIFFFDVKVGSSPFVLLRNEMDAPIFSKPEYLSFIKDGTGLNTLLQNYWMVIHPPVLFLGFASTVVPFAFAFAGLMSKDHEWTKPALPWASFSAAILGVGIMMGAAWAYESLSFGGYWAWDPVENASLVPWLTLVAGLHTNLIFRNSGYSLRPTYFFYIISFILVLYSTFLTRSGILGDTSVHAFTDLGMNTQLLLFVLVFFLPSMAFYFIRYKSIPSIVKEENTNSREFWMFIGSLILFLSGAVIIAKTSTPVWNKLFGTNIAPPEDPEFAYNQIQVFVAMLIGALTAITQYLKYKDTSRSFIVKKLAIPTIVAIVIALSISIFGNINYDKKGIGFLGAIHVAIFCAVYAIVANSAYLWLGLKGKIKAAGASVAHIGFGMVLLGILISSSKKTVLSWNTTGVSPLSVQQNDKNSAAGD
;
A
#
# COMPACT_ATOMS: atom_id res chain seq x y z
N MET A 1 22.61 -9.74 -37.99
CA MET A 1 21.84 -10.95 -38.32
C MET A 1 20.39 -10.51 -38.47
N ASN A 2 19.72 -10.85 -39.58
CA ASN A 2 18.30 -10.56 -39.74
C ASN A 2 17.53 -11.75 -39.19
N TYR A 3 16.88 -11.59 -38.04
CA TYR A 3 16.05 -12.63 -37.44
C TYR A 3 14.72 -12.73 -38.17
N ILE A 4 14.27 -13.96 -38.44
CA ILE A 4 13.10 -14.25 -39.28
C ILE A 4 11.85 -14.29 -38.38
N GLY A 5 10.84 -13.51 -38.73
CA GLY A 5 9.54 -13.49 -38.04
C GLY A 5 9.44 -12.54 -36.84
N GLU A 6 10.49 -11.78 -36.51
CA GLU A 6 10.42 -10.77 -35.45
C GLU A 6 9.56 -9.57 -35.85
N HIS A 7 8.59 -9.20 -35.01
CA HIS A 7 7.83 -7.96 -35.15
C HIS A 7 8.46 -6.89 -34.27
N LEU A 8 9.43 -6.14 -34.78
CA LEU A 8 10.21 -5.18 -33.97
C LEU A 8 9.47 -3.87 -33.65
N LEU A 9 8.55 -3.46 -34.52
CA LEU A 9 7.88 -2.15 -34.44
C LEU A 9 7.11 -1.93 -33.12
N PRO A 10 6.31 -2.88 -32.60
CA PRO A 10 5.64 -2.71 -31.31
C PRO A 10 6.61 -2.34 -30.19
N GLY A 11 7.73 -3.06 -30.08
CA GLY A 11 8.72 -2.81 -29.04
C GLY A 11 9.45 -1.48 -29.20
N GLN A 12 9.71 -1.04 -30.45
CA GLN A 12 10.27 0.27 -30.73
C GLN A 12 9.31 1.40 -30.33
N ILE A 13 8.01 1.24 -30.60
CA ILE A 13 6.96 2.17 -30.17
C ILE A 13 6.88 2.20 -28.64
N GLY A 14 6.89 1.04 -27.99
CA GLY A 14 6.92 0.92 -26.53
C GLY A 14 8.13 1.64 -25.92
N HIS A 15 9.32 1.41 -26.45
CA HIS A 15 10.53 2.09 -26.00
C HIS A 15 10.46 3.61 -26.20
N PHE A 16 9.98 4.08 -27.37
CA PHE A 16 9.78 5.51 -27.64
C PHE A 16 8.87 6.16 -26.60
N PHE A 17 7.71 5.55 -26.30
CA PHE A 17 6.79 6.10 -25.31
C PHE A 17 7.32 6.03 -23.87
N ALA A 18 8.15 5.03 -23.54
CA ALA A 18 8.82 4.97 -22.23
C ALA A 18 9.78 6.17 -22.06
N VAL A 19 10.59 6.46 -23.09
CA VAL A 19 11.49 7.63 -23.10
C VAL A 19 10.70 8.94 -23.13
N LEU A 20 9.64 9.05 -23.93
CA LEU A 20 8.79 10.23 -23.96
C LEU A 20 8.13 10.49 -22.60
N SER A 21 7.64 9.44 -21.92
CA SER A 21 7.10 9.54 -20.57
C SER A 21 8.13 10.08 -19.58
N LEU A 22 9.37 9.59 -19.64
CA LEU A 22 10.47 10.07 -18.80
C LEU A 22 10.75 11.57 -19.02
N VAL A 23 10.94 11.98 -20.27
CA VAL A 23 11.27 13.38 -20.60
C VAL A 23 10.09 14.30 -20.25
N ALA A 24 8.86 13.90 -20.59
CA ALA A 24 7.67 14.68 -20.32
C ALA A 24 7.37 14.81 -18.82
N SER A 25 7.58 13.75 -18.02
CA SER A 25 7.38 13.80 -16.57
C SER A 25 8.44 14.64 -15.87
N PHE A 26 9.69 14.62 -16.35
CA PHE A 26 10.73 15.54 -15.88
C PHE A 26 10.36 17.00 -16.18
N LEU A 27 9.95 17.29 -17.42
CA LEU A 27 9.52 18.64 -17.83
C LEU A 27 8.29 19.11 -17.03
N ALA A 28 7.30 18.24 -16.82
CA ALA A 28 6.12 18.53 -16.00
C ALA A 28 6.53 18.87 -14.56
N THR A 29 7.41 18.06 -13.96
CA THR A 29 7.95 18.28 -12.62
C THR A 29 8.61 19.64 -12.51
N PHE A 30 9.54 19.95 -13.43
CA PHE A 30 10.26 21.21 -13.43
C PHE A 30 9.32 22.41 -13.62
N ALA A 31 8.39 22.32 -14.58
CA ALA A 31 7.47 23.41 -14.89
C ALA A 31 6.46 23.67 -13.75
N PHE A 32 5.89 22.61 -13.15
CA PHE A 32 5.04 22.75 -11.94
C PHE A 32 5.83 23.32 -10.76
N PHE A 33 7.07 22.85 -10.55
CA PHE A 33 7.92 23.35 -9.48
C PHE A 33 8.19 24.85 -9.66
N LYS A 34 8.59 25.25 -10.87
CA LYS A 34 8.85 26.65 -11.20
C LYS A 34 7.60 27.51 -11.00
N ALA A 35 6.45 27.06 -11.50
CA ALA A 35 5.17 27.74 -11.28
C ALA A 35 4.84 27.88 -9.79
N SER A 36 5.16 26.88 -8.95
CA SER A 36 4.91 26.92 -7.51
C SER A 36 5.76 27.96 -6.74
N LYS A 37 6.86 28.44 -7.34
CA LYS A 37 7.79 29.40 -6.71
C LYS A 37 7.53 30.85 -7.10
N LEU A 38 6.79 31.08 -8.18
CA LEU A 38 6.52 32.44 -8.67
C LEU A 38 5.41 33.10 -7.84
N ALA A 39 5.56 34.38 -7.53
CA ALA A 39 4.59 35.11 -6.71
C ALA A 39 3.38 35.62 -7.54
N SER A 40 3.62 36.02 -8.79
CA SER A 40 2.59 36.62 -9.65
C SER A 40 1.82 35.55 -10.45
N PRO A 41 0.47 35.53 -10.40
CA PRO A 41 -0.33 34.63 -11.23
C PRO A 41 -0.06 34.75 -12.74
N LEU A 42 0.28 35.95 -13.22
CA LEU A 42 0.60 36.19 -14.63
C LEU A 42 1.88 35.47 -15.07
N GLU A 43 2.86 35.37 -14.17
CA GLU A 43 4.10 34.62 -14.43
C GLU A 43 3.91 33.12 -14.24
N GLN A 44 3.00 32.70 -13.35
CA GLN A 44 2.69 31.28 -13.11
C GLN A 44 1.98 30.62 -14.29
N GLN A 45 1.10 31.34 -14.99
CA GLN A 45 0.23 30.77 -16.03
C GLN A 45 0.98 30.08 -17.18
N PRO A 46 2.01 30.68 -17.80
CA PRO A 46 2.78 30.02 -18.86
C PRO A 46 3.42 28.71 -18.41
N TRP A 47 4.02 28.69 -17.21
CA TRP A 47 4.65 27.49 -16.64
C TRP A 47 3.63 26.42 -16.29
N THR A 48 2.49 26.81 -15.71
CA THR A 48 1.38 25.88 -15.40
C THR A 48 0.84 25.25 -16.68
N LYS A 49 0.67 26.04 -17.75
CA LYS A 49 0.20 25.56 -19.05
C LYS A 49 1.18 24.57 -19.67
N LEU A 50 2.47 24.89 -19.68
CA LEU A 50 3.53 23.98 -20.13
C LEU A 50 3.53 22.68 -19.32
N ALA A 51 3.41 22.77 -18.00
CA ALA A 51 3.41 21.62 -17.10
C ALA A 51 2.21 20.69 -17.37
N ARG A 52 1.00 21.25 -17.57
CA ARG A 52 -0.18 20.48 -17.95
C ARG A 52 -0.05 19.79 -19.31
N TYR A 53 0.54 20.44 -20.31
CA TYR A 53 0.80 19.78 -21.60
C TYR A 53 1.82 18.65 -21.46
N ALA A 54 2.92 18.89 -20.73
CA ALA A 54 3.90 17.86 -20.44
C ALA A 54 3.27 16.67 -19.69
N PHE A 55 2.43 16.92 -18.69
CA PHE A 55 1.67 15.87 -17.99
C PHE A 55 0.66 15.15 -18.91
N GLY A 56 0.08 15.87 -19.88
CA GLY A 56 -0.71 15.27 -20.96
C GLY A 56 0.10 14.30 -21.82
N PHE A 57 1.32 14.65 -22.20
CA PHE A 57 2.21 13.73 -22.90
C PHE A 57 2.58 12.51 -22.04
N VAL A 58 2.80 12.66 -20.73
CA VAL A 58 2.97 11.52 -19.81
C VAL A 58 1.75 10.60 -19.86
N THR A 59 0.54 11.16 -19.80
CA THR A 59 -0.71 10.40 -19.83
C THR A 59 -0.87 9.64 -21.16
N VAL A 60 -0.63 10.30 -22.30
CA VAL A 60 -0.71 9.67 -23.62
C VAL A 60 0.33 8.56 -23.76
N SER A 61 1.57 8.80 -23.32
CA SER A 61 2.61 7.77 -23.29
C SER A 61 2.19 6.57 -22.47
N MET A 62 1.60 6.78 -21.29
CA MET A 62 1.16 5.68 -20.44
C MET A 62 0.06 4.85 -21.10
N LEU A 63 -0.95 5.48 -21.71
CA LEU A 63 -1.98 4.77 -22.45
C LEU A 63 -1.41 3.99 -23.64
N ALA A 64 -0.44 4.58 -24.35
CA ALA A 64 0.24 3.93 -25.46
C ALA A 64 1.04 2.69 -25.00
N LEU A 65 1.80 2.79 -23.90
CA LEU A 65 2.54 1.65 -23.33
C LEU A 65 1.60 0.49 -22.97
N PHE A 66 0.45 0.78 -22.32
CA PHE A 66 -0.57 -0.23 -22.05
C PHE A 66 -1.12 -0.86 -23.34
N GLY A 67 -1.44 -0.04 -24.35
CA GLY A 67 -1.95 -0.52 -25.64
C GLY A 67 -0.95 -1.38 -26.41
N VAL A 68 0.34 -1.01 -26.40
CA VAL A 68 1.41 -1.79 -27.04
C VAL A 68 1.60 -3.12 -26.32
N LEU A 69 1.65 -3.12 -24.98
CA LEU A 69 1.78 -4.37 -24.23
C LEU A 69 0.58 -5.29 -24.45
N TYR A 70 -0.63 -4.72 -24.51
CA TYR A 70 -1.85 -5.45 -24.89
C TYR A 70 -1.72 -6.10 -26.25
N TYR A 71 -1.27 -5.34 -27.24
CA TYR A 71 -1.08 -5.84 -28.60
C TYR A 71 -0.08 -7.00 -28.64
N ILE A 72 1.05 -6.87 -27.93
CA ILE A 72 2.10 -7.90 -27.87
C ILE A 72 1.54 -9.20 -27.26
N ILE A 73 0.87 -9.12 -26.10
CA ILE A 73 0.36 -10.29 -25.38
C ILE A 73 -0.80 -10.95 -26.15
N SER A 74 -1.78 -10.16 -26.61
CA SER A 74 -2.96 -10.69 -27.32
C SER A 74 -2.64 -11.32 -28.68
N ASN A 75 -1.53 -10.94 -29.32
CA ASN A 75 -1.06 -11.56 -30.56
C ASN A 75 -0.01 -12.65 -30.33
N HIS A 76 0.28 -13.02 -29.07
CA HIS A 76 1.25 -14.05 -28.71
C HIS A 76 2.64 -13.82 -29.32
N LEU A 77 3.11 -12.57 -29.28
CA LEU A 77 4.42 -12.18 -29.80
C LEU A 77 5.53 -12.60 -28.81
N PHE A 78 5.87 -13.89 -28.84
CA PHE A 78 6.84 -14.52 -27.91
C PHE A 78 8.31 -14.17 -28.21
N GLU A 79 8.59 -13.36 -29.24
CA GLU A 79 9.87 -12.67 -29.37
C GLU A 79 10.12 -11.68 -28.23
N TYR A 80 9.06 -11.20 -27.55
CA TYR A 80 9.15 -10.32 -26.39
C TYR A 80 9.22 -11.13 -25.10
N LYS A 81 10.21 -10.81 -24.25
CA LYS A 81 10.43 -11.51 -22.97
C LYS A 81 9.17 -11.52 -22.11
N TYR A 82 8.48 -10.39 -22.01
CA TYR A 82 7.30 -10.26 -21.16
C TYR A 82 6.17 -11.20 -21.60
N ALA A 83 5.82 -11.22 -22.90
CA ALA A 83 4.79 -12.12 -23.40
C ALA A 83 5.18 -13.59 -23.29
N TYR A 84 6.45 -13.92 -23.56
CA TYR A 84 6.95 -15.29 -23.40
C TYR A 84 6.87 -15.75 -21.93
N MET A 85 7.27 -14.91 -20.97
CA MET A 85 7.34 -15.28 -19.56
C MET A 85 5.98 -15.33 -18.85
N HIS A 86 5.01 -14.53 -19.30
CA HIS A 86 3.78 -14.26 -18.53
C HIS A 86 2.49 -14.66 -19.24
N SER A 87 2.55 -15.18 -20.47
CA SER A 87 1.36 -15.58 -21.23
C SER A 87 1.61 -16.83 -22.07
N ASP A 88 0.53 -17.48 -22.47
CA ASP A 88 0.52 -18.64 -23.35
C ASP A 88 -0.76 -18.62 -24.20
N ARG A 89 -0.85 -19.49 -25.22
CA ARG A 89 -2.00 -19.55 -26.14
C ARG A 89 -3.27 -20.13 -25.53
N SER A 90 -3.18 -20.86 -24.42
CA SER A 90 -4.32 -21.47 -23.72
C SER A 90 -4.91 -20.57 -22.63
N LEU A 91 -4.24 -19.46 -22.30
CA LEU A 91 -4.66 -18.53 -21.28
C LEU A 91 -6.07 -17.98 -21.57
N GLN A 92 -6.93 -18.12 -20.56
CA GLN A 92 -8.30 -17.60 -20.63
C GLN A 92 -8.30 -16.07 -20.67
N ILE A 93 -9.23 -15.48 -21.43
CA ILE A 93 -9.23 -14.05 -21.74
C ILE A 93 -9.41 -13.17 -20.50
N GLU A 94 -10.11 -13.67 -19.48
CA GLU A 94 -10.28 -13.03 -18.18
C GLU A 94 -8.93 -12.80 -17.44
N TYR A 95 -7.93 -13.66 -17.68
CA TYR A 95 -6.61 -13.56 -17.05
C TYR A 95 -5.59 -12.82 -17.91
N LEU A 96 -5.96 -12.40 -19.12
CA LEU A 96 -5.10 -11.56 -19.97
C LEU A 96 -4.69 -10.28 -19.26
N LEU A 97 -5.61 -9.71 -18.46
CA LEU A 97 -5.33 -8.56 -17.62
C LEU A 97 -4.44 -8.89 -16.42
N SER A 98 -4.60 -10.07 -15.81
CA SER A 98 -3.69 -10.55 -14.75
C SER A 98 -2.23 -10.56 -15.21
N CYS A 99 -1.98 -10.96 -16.46
CA CYS A 99 -0.64 -10.94 -17.05
C CYS A 99 0.00 -9.56 -17.11
N PHE A 100 -0.78 -8.48 -17.11
CA PHE A 100 -0.23 -7.12 -17.18
C PHE A 100 0.41 -6.67 -15.88
N TRP A 101 -0.05 -7.14 -14.73
CA TRP A 101 0.41 -6.60 -13.45
C TRP A 101 0.95 -7.68 -12.53
N GLU A 102 0.99 -8.92 -13.01
CA GLU A 102 1.77 -9.98 -12.39
C GLU A 102 3.27 -9.68 -12.44
N GLY A 103 3.80 -9.21 -13.57
CA GLY A 103 5.22 -8.83 -13.68
C GLY A 103 5.55 -7.48 -13.03
N GLN A 104 6.83 -7.25 -12.71
CA GLN A 104 7.24 -5.99 -12.07
C GLN A 104 7.00 -4.77 -12.96
N GLU A 105 7.36 -4.85 -14.24
CA GLU A 105 7.25 -3.78 -15.23
C GLU A 105 5.81 -3.29 -15.32
N GLY A 106 4.89 -4.20 -15.55
CA GLY A 106 3.51 -3.82 -15.75
C GLY A 106 2.79 -3.40 -14.46
N SER A 107 3.24 -3.82 -13.28
CA SER A 107 2.79 -3.24 -12.00
C SER A 107 3.24 -1.77 -11.82
N PHE A 108 4.45 -1.39 -12.27
CA PHE A 108 4.87 0.02 -12.30
C PHE A 108 4.07 0.82 -13.33
N MET A 109 3.72 0.22 -14.45
CA MET A 109 2.79 0.81 -15.42
C MET A 109 1.41 1.06 -14.79
N LEU A 110 0.86 0.09 -14.06
CA LEU A 110 -0.42 0.22 -13.34
C LEU A 110 -0.39 1.33 -12.29
N TRP A 111 0.71 1.44 -11.54
CA TRP A 111 0.90 2.55 -10.61
C TRP A 111 0.96 3.90 -11.35
N SER A 112 1.74 3.99 -12.42
CA SER A 112 1.86 5.20 -13.23
C SER A 112 0.52 5.60 -13.87
N PHE A 113 -0.29 4.64 -14.31
CA PHE A 113 -1.65 4.89 -14.79
C PHE A 113 -2.53 5.55 -13.73
N TRP A 114 -2.58 5.00 -12.52
CA TRP A 114 -3.37 5.59 -11.44
C TRP A 114 -2.86 6.97 -11.02
N ASN A 115 -1.54 7.17 -10.98
CA ASN A 115 -0.98 8.50 -10.73
C ASN A 115 -1.36 9.51 -11.83
N CYS A 116 -1.46 9.10 -13.11
CA CYS A 116 -1.94 9.98 -14.19
C CYS A 116 -3.40 10.35 -13.97
N PHE A 117 -4.25 9.36 -13.69
CA PHE A 117 -5.67 9.55 -13.45
C PHE A 117 -5.93 10.49 -12.26
N LEU A 118 -5.30 10.22 -11.12
CA LEU A 118 -5.42 11.05 -9.92
C LEU A 118 -4.82 12.45 -10.14
N GLY A 119 -3.71 12.55 -10.88
CA GLY A 119 -3.10 13.83 -11.24
C GLY A 119 -4.06 14.75 -12.01
N TRP A 120 -4.86 14.23 -12.93
CA TRP A 120 -5.88 15.03 -13.62
C TRP A 120 -7.00 15.49 -12.70
N ILE A 121 -7.43 14.66 -11.75
CA ILE A 121 -8.40 15.06 -10.72
C ILE A 121 -7.80 16.17 -9.84
N VAL A 122 -6.52 16.06 -9.47
CA VAL A 122 -5.79 17.10 -8.71
C VAL A 122 -5.70 18.41 -9.51
N ILE A 123 -5.32 18.36 -10.79
CA ILE A 123 -5.30 19.56 -11.67
C ILE A 123 -6.67 20.24 -11.69
N TRP A 124 -7.75 19.47 -11.73
CA TRP A 124 -9.10 20.01 -11.76
C TRP A 124 -9.58 20.57 -10.42
N LYS A 125 -9.19 19.96 -9.29
CA LYS A 125 -9.78 20.23 -7.97
C LYS A 125 -8.88 21.00 -6.99
N ALA A 126 -7.56 20.97 -7.16
CA ALA A 126 -6.64 21.48 -6.14
C ALA A 126 -6.58 23.02 -6.07
N GLY A 127 -7.03 23.73 -7.11
CA GLY A 127 -7.04 25.19 -7.17
C GLY A 127 -5.65 25.76 -6.93
N LYS A 128 -5.47 26.65 -5.95
CA LYS A 128 -4.17 27.26 -5.62
C LYS A 128 -3.06 26.25 -5.29
N TRP A 129 -3.42 25.03 -4.91
CA TRP A 129 -2.47 23.97 -4.53
C TRP A 129 -1.94 23.18 -5.72
N GLU A 130 -2.55 23.33 -6.91
CA GLU A 130 -2.23 22.53 -8.10
C GLU A 130 -0.73 22.45 -8.35
N ASN A 131 -0.04 23.58 -8.51
CA ASN A 131 1.37 23.60 -8.89
C ASN A 131 2.27 22.90 -7.85
N GLY A 132 2.02 23.13 -6.56
CA GLY A 132 2.80 22.49 -5.49
C GLY A 132 2.57 20.98 -5.41
N VAL A 133 1.30 20.55 -5.49
CA VAL A 133 0.92 19.14 -5.40
C VAL A 133 1.36 18.37 -6.65
N MET A 134 1.12 18.94 -7.84
CA MET A 134 1.49 18.32 -9.11
C MET A 134 3.00 18.25 -9.33
N THR A 135 3.81 19.08 -8.66
CA THR A 135 5.27 18.92 -8.64
C THR A 135 5.64 17.53 -8.10
N VAL A 136 5.06 17.14 -6.96
CA VAL A 136 5.37 15.86 -6.30
C VAL A 136 4.79 14.67 -7.07
N ILE A 137 3.55 14.81 -7.58
CA ILE A 137 2.92 13.77 -8.42
C ILE A 137 3.72 13.55 -9.71
N SER A 138 4.12 14.63 -10.40
CA SER A 138 4.93 14.54 -11.62
C SER A 138 6.32 13.98 -11.34
N PHE A 139 6.91 14.30 -10.19
CA PHE A 139 8.20 13.73 -9.80
C PHE A 139 8.09 12.23 -9.50
N THR A 140 6.97 11.80 -8.91
CA THR A 140 6.65 10.38 -8.75
C THR A 140 6.51 9.69 -10.10
N GLN A 141 5.87 10.35 -11.08
CA GLN A 141 5.82 9.84 -12.45
C GLN A 141 7.19 9.73 -13.11
N PHE A 142 8.06 10.72 -12.89
CA PHE A 142 9.43 10.68 -13.38
C PHE A 142 10.19 9.49 -12.79
N ALA A 143 10.11 9.27 -11.47
CA ALA A 143 10.75 8.13 -10.83
C ALA A 143 10.20 6.79 -11.36
N LEU A 144 8.87 6.65 -11.51
CA LEU A 144 8.26 5.45 -12.10
C LEU A 144 8.66 5.24 -13.55
N ALA A 145 8.76 6.31 -14.36
CA ALA A 145 9.23 6.23 -15.73
C ALA A 145 10.67 5.73 -15.82
N THR A 146 11.56 6.08 -14.87
CA THR A 146 12.92 5.49 -14.81
C THR A 146 12.90 3.98 -14.56
N MET A 147 11.87 3.44 -13.90
CA MET A 147 11.72 2.00 -13.66
C MET A 147 11.33 1.24 -14.92
N LEU A 148 10.85 1.91 -15.97
CA LEU A 148 10.34 1.31 -17.20
C LEU A 148 11.30 1.42 -18.40
N LEU A 149 12.48 2.02 -18.22
CA LEU A 149 13.40 2.27 -19.34
C LEU A 149 14.05 0.99 -19.88
N GLY A 150 14.54 0.11 -18.99
CA GLY A 150 15.22 -1.12 -19.38
C GLY A 150 16.53 -0.89 -20.11
N ILE A 151 17.30 0.13 -19.72
CA ILE A 151 18.59 0.47 -20.36
C ILE A 151 19.76 0.17 -19.43
N PHE A 152 20.91 -0.17 -20.01
CA PHE A 152 22.16 -0.30 -19.27
C PHE A 152 22.97 1.00 -19.41
N PHE A 153 23.33 1.60 -18.28
CA PHE A 153 24.25 2.73 -18.23
C PHE A 153 25.53 2.25 -17.57
N PHE A 154 26.59 2.08 -18.38
CA PHE A 154 27.76 1.27 -18.02
C PHE A 154 27.32 -0.14 -17.59
N ASP A 155 27.73 -0.60 -16.40
CA ASP A 155 27.38 -1.92 -15.86
C ASP A 155 26.13 -1.91 -14.95
N VAL A 156 25.38 -0.80 -14.94
CA VAL A 156 24.18 -0.65 -14.09
C VAL A 156 22.92 -0.67 -14.94
N LYS A 157 22.03 -1.63 -14.67
CA LYS A 157 20.69 -1.68 -15.25
C LYS A 157 19.81 -0.59 -14.64
N VAL A 158 19.18 0.22 -15.48
CA VAL A 158 18.22 1.26 -15.09
C VAL A 158 16.85 0.90 -15.66
N GLY A 159 15.95 0.53 -14.76
CA GLY A 159 14.62 0.05 -15.09
C GLY A 159 14.60 -1.34 -15.72
N SER A 160 13.39 -1.84 -15.92
CA SER A 160 13.11 -3.00 -16.73
C SER A 160 11.98 -2.65 -17.69
N SER A 161 12.20 -2.91 -18.98
CA SER A 161 11.22 -2.60 -20.03
C SER A 161 10.48 -3.87 -20.40
N PRO A 162 9.12 -3.87 -20.47
CA PRO A 162 8.36 -5.03 -20.91
C PRO A 162 8.49 -5.26 -22.43
N PHE A 163 9.16 -4.35 -23.14
CA PHE A 163 9.33 -4.36 -24.60
C PHE A 163 10.69 -4.91 -25.06
N VAL A 164 11.48 -5.47 -24.13
CA VAL A 164 12.75 -6.12 -24.47
C VAL A 164 12.52 -7.45 -25.19
N LEU A 165 13.37 -7.72 -26.18
CA LEU A 165 13.36 -9.00 -26.88
C LEU A 165 13.96 -10.09 -26.01
N LEU A 166 13.37 -11.29 -26.09
CA LEU A 166 13.80 -12.47 -25.36
C LEU A 166 15.28 -12.77 -25.58
N ARG A 167 15.73 -12.71 -26.83
CA ARG A 167 17.13 -12.97 -27.24
C ARG A 167 18.17 -11.99 -26.67
N ASN A 168 17.73 -10.84 -26.15
CA ASN A 168 18.64 -9.85 -25.57
C ASN A 168 18.81 -10.04 -24.06
N GLU A 169 17.94 -10.83 -23.43
CA GLU A 169 17.88 -10.98 -21.96
C GLU A 169 18.12 -12.42 -21.51
N MET A 170 17.95 -13.41 -22.39
CA MET A 170 18.21 -14.81 -22.10
C MET A 170 19.41 -15.30 -22.91
N ASP A 171 20.36 -15.94 -22.23
CA ASP A 171 21.46 -16.63 -22.89
C ASP A 171 21.04 -18.07 -23.23
N ALA A 172 20.81 -18.34 -24.50
CA ALA A 172 20.50 -19.68 -24.99
C ALA A 172 21.03 -19.89 -26.41
N PRO A 173 21.54 -21.09 -26.75
CA PRO A 173 22.10 -21.37 -28.07
C PRO A 173 21.14 -21.12 -29.23
N ILE A 174 19.83 -21.24 -29.01
CA ILE A 174 18.80 -21.00 -30.04
C ILE A 174 18.85 -19.58 -30.60
N PHE A 175 19.24 -18.59 -29.81
CA PHE A 175 19.28 -17.17 -30.23
C PHE A 175 20.43 -16.84 -31.17
N SER A 176 21.39 -17.77 -31.34
CA SER A 176 22.42 -17.65 -32.38
C SER A 176 21.89 -17.95 -33.79
N LYS A 177 20.65 -18.44 -33.91
CA LYS A 177 20.02 -18.81 -35.19
C LYS A 177 19.02 -17.72 -35.64
N PRO A 178 19.05 -17.29 -36.92
CA PRO A 178 18.07 -16.34 -37.46
C PRO A 178 16.60 -16.78 -37.27
N GLU A 179 16.33 -18.08 -37.35
CA GLU A 179 15.01 -18.70 -37.27
C GLU A 179 14.61 -19.13 -35.84
N TYR A 180 15.17 -18.52 -34.79
CA TYR A 180 14.98 -18.98 -33.40
C TYR A 180 13.51 -19.09 -32.97
N LEU A 181 12.64 -18.20 -33.50
CA LEU A 181 11.20 -18.20 -33.21
C LEU A 181 10.50 -19.48 -33.67
N SER A 182 11.04 -20.19 -34.66
CA SER A 182 10.51 -21.50 -35.06
C SER A 182 10.64 -22.57 -33.96
N PHE A 183 11.58 -22.38 -33.01
CA PHE A 183 11.76 -23.25 -31.84
C PHE A 183 10.88 -22.83 -30.65
N ILE A 184 10.33 -21.61 -30.64
CA ILE A 184 9.44 -21.11 -29.58
C ILE A 184 8.00 -21.35 -30.00
N LYS A 185 7.36 -22.39 -29.46
CA LYS A 185 6.00 -22.78 -29.83
C LYS A 185 4.93 -22.04 -29.03
N ASP A 186 5.21 -21.79 -27.76
CA ASP A 186 4.33 -21.12 -26.82
C ASP A 186 5.17 -20.36 -25.76
N GLY A 187 4.50 -19.52 -24.97
CA GLY A 187 5.09 -18.94 -23.77
C GLY A 187 5.00 -19.89 -22.56
N THR A 188 5.68 -19.53 -21.47
CA THR A 188 5.66 -20.30 -20.22
C THR A 188 4.34 -20.19 -19.46
N GLY A 189 3.49 -19.25 -19.86
CA GLY A 189 2.16 -19.05 -19.28
C GLY A 189 2.16 -18.29 -17.96
N LEU A 190 0.97 -17.84 -17.56
CA LEU A 190 0.76 -17.26 -16.25
C LEU A 190 0.80 -18.36 -15.19
N ASN A 191 1.51 -18.14 -14.09
CA ASN A 191 1.54 -19.06 -12.96
C ASN A 191 0.10 -19.47 -12.58
N THR A 192 -0.16 -20.78 -12.51
CA THR A 192 -1.50 -21.32 -12.27
C THR A 192 -2.12 -20.85 -10.95
N LEU A 193 -1.30 -20.54 -9.94
CA LEU A 193 -1.77 -19.95 -8.67
C LEU A 193 -2.31 -18.53 -8.84
N LEU A 194 -1.88 -17.84 -9.90
CA LEU A 194 -2.27 -16.46 -10.22
C LEU A 194 -3.44 -16.41 -11.22
N GLN A 195 -3.87 -17.56 -11.76
CA GLN A 195 -5.10 -17.70 -12.54
C GLN A 195 -6.32 -17.74 -11.61
N ASN A 196 -6.52 -16.64 -10.87
CA ASN A 196 -7.62 -16.44 -9.94
C ASN A 196 -8.25 -15.07 -10.21
N TYR A 197 -9.58 -14.95 -10.07
CA TYR A 197 -10.27 -13.68 -10.27
C TYR A 197 -9.76 -12.57 -9.34
N TRP A 198 -9.28 -12.91 -8.15
CA TRP A 198 -8.64 -11.96 -7.24
C TRP A 198 -7.43 -11.30 -7.87
N MET A 199 -6.61 -12.03 -8.64
CA MET A 199 -5.46 -11.46 -9.35
C MET A 199 -5.86 -10.41 -10.40
N VAL A 200 -7.09 -10.49 -10.92
CA VAL A 200 -7.64 -9.50 -11.86
C VAL A 200 -8.03 -8.21 -11.13
N ILE A 201 -8.65 -8.32 -9.95
CA ILE A 201 -9.30 -7.18 -9.29
C ILE A 201 -8.50 -6.56 -8.14
N HIS A 202 -7.71 -7.35 -7.41
CA HIS A 202 -6.97 -6.89 -6.23
C HIS A 202 -5.82 -5.94 -6.59
N PRO A 203 -4.88 -6.27 -7.52
CA PRO A 203 -3.76 -5.39 -7.83
C PRO A 203 -4.21 -3.99 -8.31
N PRO A 204 -5.19 -3.83 -9.21
CA PRO A 204 -5.70 -2.50 -9.58
C PRO A 204 -6.19 -1.67 -8.38
N VAL A 205 -6.89 -2.28 -7.42
CA VAL A 205 -7.39 -1.59 -6.23
C VAL A 205 -6.26 -1.25 -5.27
N LEU A 206 -5.34 -2.19 -5.01
CA LEU A 206 -4.19 -1.97 -4.14
C LEU A 206 -3.28 -0.87 -4.68
N PHE A 207 -2.97 -0.89 -5.97
CA PHE A 207 -2.15 0.13 -6.62
C PHE A 207 -2.84 1.49 -6.73
N LEU A 208 -4.18 1.54 -6.84
CA LEU A 208 -4.92 2.79 -6.67
C LEU A 208 -4.75 3.33 -5.24
N GLY A 209 -4.77 2.44 -4.25
CA GLY A 209 -4.43 2.75 -2.86
C GLY A 209 -3.04 3.37 -2.75
N PHE A 210 -2.00 2.69 -3.25
CA PHE A 210 -0.61 3.16 -3.26
C PHE A 210 -0.49 4.52 -3.95
N ALA A 211 -1.00 4.64 -5.18
CA ALA A 211 -0.99 5.88 -5.95
C ALA A 211 -1.66 7.02 -5.19
N SER A 212 -2.82 6.79 -4.57
CA SER A 212 -3.54 7.84 -3.87
C SER A 212 -2.81 8.39 -2.64
N THR A 213 -1.97 7.59 -1.96
CA THR A 213 -1.20 8.06 -0.79
C THR A 213 -0.20 9.17 -1.11
N VAL A 214 0.22 9.30 -2.38
CA VAL A 214 1.07 10.42 -2.82
C VAL A 214 0.36 11.75 -2.67
N VAL A 215 -0.98 11.80 -2.73
CA VAL A 215 -1.72 13.06 -2.77
C VAL A 215 -1.71 13.76 -1.40
N PRO A 216 -2.07 13.12 -0.27
CA PRO A 216 -1.88 13.72 1.07
C PRO A 216 -0.43 14.11 1.35
N PHE A 217 0.54 13.28 0.94
CA PHE A 217 1.97 13.58 1.03
C PHE A 217 2.33 14.85 0.23
N ALA A 218 1.86 14.96 -1.01
CA ALA A 218 2.12 16.09 -1.88
C ALA A 218 1.52 17.39 -1.34
N PHE A 219 0.31 17.35 -0.76
CA PHE A 219 -0.25 18.51 -0.05
C PHE A 219 0.58 18.90 1.18
N ALA A 220 1.03 17.93 1.97
CA ALA A 220 1.90 18.17 3.11
C ALA A 220 3.22 18.81 2.65
N PHE A 221 3.87 18.27 1.61
CA PHE A 221 5.10 18.83 1.07
C PHE A 221 4.90 20.24 0.49
N ALA A 222 3.83 20.46 -0.27
CA ALA A 222 3.47 21.78 -0.80
C ALA A 222 3.21 22.80 0.32
N GLY A 223 2.53 22.41 1.40
CA GLY A 223 2.30 23.25 2.57
C GLY A 223 3.59 23.60 3.31
N LEU A 224 4.54 22.67 3.42
CA LEU A 224 5.89 22.99 3.92
C LEU A 224 6.59 23.99 2.98
N MET A 225 6.46 23.84 1.67
CA MET A 225 7.12 24.71 0.70
C MET A 225 6.61 26.15 0.78
N SER A 226 5.28 26.33 0.80
CA SER A 226 4.61 27.63 0.82
C SER A 226 4.50 28.26 2.21
N LYS A 227 4.73 27.49 3.28
CA LYS A 227 4.42 27.87 4.68
C LYS A 227 2.94 28.18 4.91
N ASP A 228 2.07 27.69 4.03
CA ASP A 228 0.62 27.80 4.18
C ASP A 228 0.11 26.47 4.74
N HIS A 229 -0.62 26.50 5.86
CA HIS A 229 -1.12 25.32 6.58
C HIS A 229 -2.58 24.95 6.22
N GLU A 230 -3.22 25.72 5.33
CA GLU A 230 -4.57 25.47 4.83
C GLU A 230 -4.64 24.23 3.91
N TRP A 231 -3.49 23.63 3.55
CA TRP A 231 -3.42 22.39 2.76
C TRP A 231 -4.13 21.22 3.43
N THR A 232 -4.25 21.24 4.76
CA THR A 232 -4.89 20.18 5.55
C THR A 232 -6.35 19.97 5.16
N LYS A 233 -7.05 21.04 4.76
CA LYS A 233 -8.45 21.01 4.34
C LYS A 233 -8.68 20.27 3.01
N PRO A 234 -8.02 20.63 1.88
CA PRO A 234 -8.14 19.87 0.65
C PRO A 234 -7.48 18.48 0.73
N ALA A 235 -6.49 18.26 1.61
CA ALA A 235 -5.88 16.94 1.78
C ALA A 235 -6.77 15.91 2.50
N LEU A 236 -7.70 16.34 3.36
CA LEU A 236 -8.50 15.41 4.18
C LEU A 236 -9.38 14.45 3.37
N PRO A 237 -10.13 14.90 2.33
CA PRO A 237 -10.88 13.98 1.46
C PRO A 237 -9.97 12.97 0.76
N TRP A 238 -8.77 13.40 0.34
CA TRP A 238 -7.78 12.51 -0.28
C TRP A 238 -7.27 11.48 0.71
N ALA A 239 -6.91 11.86 1.94
CA ALA A 239 -6.49 10.92 2.96
C ALA A 239 -7.60 9.90 3.30
N SER A 240 -8.86 10.35 3.31
CA SER A 240 -10.01 9.46 3.53
C SER A 240 -10.18 8.46 2.39
N PHE A 241 -10.09 8.93 1.14
CA PHE A 241 -10.13 8.09 -0.05
C PHE A 241 -8.97 7.08 -0.05
N SER A 242 -7.75 7.54 0.23
CA SER A 242 -6.56 6.68 0.29
C SER A 242 -6.68 5.61 1.37
N ALA A 243 -7.12 5.98 2.58
CA ALA A 243 -7.31 5.01 3.65
C ALA A 243 -8.39 3.97 3.30
N ALA A 244 -9.49 4.40 2.66
CA ALA A 244 -10.55 3.51 2.24
C ALA A 244 -10.07 2.53 1.15
N ILE A 245 -9.51 3.04 0.04
CA ILE A 245 -9.11 2.19 -1.10
C ILE A 245 -7.92 1.30 -0.74
N LEU A 246 -6.92 1.80 -0.01
CA LEU A 246 -5.81 0.97 0.45
C LEU A 246 -6.30 -0.12 1.40
N GLY A 247 -7.22 0.20 2.32
CA GLY A 247 -7.83 -0.79 3.21
C GLY A 247 -8.62 -1.86 2.45
N VAL A 248 -9.40 -1.48 1.43
CA VAL A 248 -10.10 -2.44 0.55
C VAL A 248 -9.10 -3.31 -0.20
N GLY A 249 -8.03 -2.73 -0.76
CA GLY A 249 -6.96 -3.49 -1.41
C GLY A 249 -6.37 -4.55 -0.48
N ILE A 250 -5.99 -4.17 0.75
CA ILE A 250 -5.47 -5.10 1.77
C ILE A 250 -6.47 -6.21 2.09
N MET A 251 -7.76 -5.86 2.28
CA MET A 251 -8.80 -6.86 2.56
C MET A 251 -9.03 -7.83 1.40
N MET A 252 -8.97 -7.35 0.15
CA MET A 252 -9.06 -8.21 -1.03
C MET A 252 -7.86 -9.16 -1.10
N GLY A 253 -6.67 -8.68 -0.73
CA GLY A 253 -5.47 -9.52 -0.63
C GLY A 253 -5.64 -10.62 0.42
N ALA A 254 -6.16 -10.28 1.59
CA ALA A 254 -6.46 -11.25 2.65
C ALA A 254 -7.50 -12.31 2.23
N ALA A 255 -8.53 -11.90 1.48
CA ALA A 255 -9.51 -12.84 0.93
C ALA A 255 -8.89 -13.77 -0.12
N TRP A 256 -8.05 -13.23 -1.00
CA TRP A 256 -7.31 -14.02 -1.97
C TRP A 256 -6.36 -15.02 -1.31
N ALA A 257 -5.64 -14.58 -0.27
CA ALA A 257 -4.77 -15.44 0.51
C ALA A 257 -5.53 -16.62 1.13
N TYR A 258 -6.72 -16.35 1.66
CA TYR A 258 -7.58 -17.38 2.24
C TYR A 258 -8.06 -18.44 1.23
N GLU A 259 -8.37 -18.03 0.01
CA GLU A 259 -8.82 -18.95 -1.05
C GLU A 259 -7.67 -19.74 -1.69
N SER A 260 -6.46 -19.21 -1.63
CA SER A 260 -5.29 -19.84 -2.23
C SER A 260 -4.70 -20.87 -1.27
N LEU A 261 -4.77 -22.15 -1.65
CA LEU A 261 -4.43 -23.31 -0.82
C LEU A 261 -3.01 -23.29 -0.20
N SER A 262 -2.08 -22.51 -0.76
CA SER A 262 -0.68 -22.44 -0.34
C SER A 262 -0.35 -21.37 0.72
N PHE A 263 -1.26 -20.45 1.06
CA PHE A 263 -0.91 -19.24 1.85
C PHE A 263 -1.26 -19.31 3.35
N GLY A 264 -1.72 -20.45 3.87
CA GLY A 264 -1.78 -20.69 5.33
C GLY A 264 -2.89 -19.95 6.11
N GLY A 265 -3.76 -19.21 5.43
CA GLY A 265 -4.93 -18.52 5.99
C GLY A 265 -5.24 -17.20 5.29
N TYR A 266 -6.07 -16.36 5.92
CA TYR A 266 -6.37 -15.02 5.41
C TYR A 266 -5.28 -13.98 5.71
N TRP A 267 -4.40 -14.29 6.67
CA TRP A 267 -3.26 -13.46 7.06
C TRP A 267 -2.28 -14.32 7.84
N ALA A 268 -1.08 -14.51 7.32
CA ALA A 268 -0.06 -15.36 7.94
C ALA A 268 1.06 -14.54 8.59
N TRP A 269 0.88 -13.21 8.71
CA TRP A 269 1.96 -12.27 9.00
C TRP A 269 3.09 -12.34 7.98
N ASP A 270 2.76 -12.67 6.73
CA ASP A 270 3.72 -12.70 5.65
C ASP A 270 4.34 -11.30 5.44
N PRO A 271 5.65 -11.19 5.16
CA PRO A 271 6.31 -9.90 4.98
C PRO A 271 5.68 -8.97 3.94
N VAL A 272 5.13 -9.49 2.83
CA VAL A 272 4.46 -8.66 1.80
C VAL A 272 3.13 -8.13 2.31
N GLU A 273 2.35 -8.99 2.97
CA GLU A 273 1.11 -8.60 3.65
C GLU A 273 1.37 -7.48 4.66
N ASN A 274 2.35 -7.69 5.55
CA ASN A 274 2.77 -6.72 6.57
C ASN A 274 3.25 -5.39 5.97
N ALA A 275 4.04 -5.45 4.90
CA ALA A 275 4.55 -4.27 4.22
C ALA A 275 3.43 -3.41 3.62
N SER A 276 2.28 -3.99 3.26
CA SER A 276 1.10 -3.25 2.79
C SER A 276 0.28 -2.62 3.93
N LEU A 277 0.26 -3.25 5.11
CA LEU A 277 -0.53 -2.83 6.28
C LEU A 277 0.04 -1.58 6.97
N VAL A 278 1.37 -1.51 7.15
CA VAL A 278 2.02 -0.43 7.91
C VAL A 278 1.79 0.99 7.32
N PRO A 279 1.86 1.21 5.99
CA PRO A 279 1.44 2.46 5.38
C PRO A 279 -0.01 2.83 5.69
N TRP A 280 -0.92 1.85 5.72
CA TRP A 280 -2.33 2.10 6.03
C TRP A 280 -2.51 2.56 7.49
N LEU A 281 -1.83 1.94 8.45
CA LEU A 281 -1.88 2.33 9.87
C LEU A 281 -1.41 3.78 10.08
N THR A 282 -0.30 4.15 9.45
CA THR A 282 0.25 5.51 9.54
C THR A 282 -0.62 6.54 8.80
N LEU A 283 -1.28 6.15 7.71
CA LEU A 283 -2.22 7.00 7.00
C LEU A 283 -3.50 7.26 7.82
N VAL A 284 -4.04 6.23 8.49
CA VAL A 284 -5.18 6.37 9.40
C VAL A 284 -4.81 7.28 10.59
N ALA A 285 -3.60 7.15 11.14
CA ALA A 285 -3.08 8.08 12.15
C ALA A 285 -2.99 9.53 11.62
N GLY A 286 -2.52 9.71 10.38
CA GLY A 286 -2.50 11.00 9.70
C GLY A 286 -3.89 11.62 9.51
N LEU A 287 -4.88 10.80 9.14
CA LEU A 287 -6.27 11.24 8.97
C LEU A 287 -6.86 11.73 10.30
N HIS A 288 -6.62 11.00 11.39
CA HIS A 288 -7.11 11.38 12.72
C HIS A 288 -6.42 12.65 13.22
N THR A 289 -5.10 12.77 13.09
CA THR A 289 -4.38 13.98 13.50
C THR A 289 -4.73 15.21 12.66
N ASN A 290 -5.02 15.04 11.36
CA ASN A 290 -5.58 16.12 10.54
C ASN A 290 -6.96 16.56 11.05
N LEU A 291 -7.84 15.61 11.39
CA LEU A 291 -9.15 15.93 11.94
C LEU A 291 -9.06 16.63 13.31
N ILE A 292 -8.06 16.31 14.14
CA ILE A 292 -7.76 17.06 15.37
C ILE A 292 -7.41 18.51 15.01
N PHE A 293 -6.43 18.72 14.13
CA PHE A 293 -5.99 20.06 13.74
C PHE A 293 -7.14 20.92 13.23
N ARG A 294 -8.01 20.36 12.38
CA ARG A 294 -9.14 21.10 11.83
C ARG A 294 -10.18 21.55 12.85
N ASN A 295 -10.27 20.89 14.00
CA ASN A 295 -11.31 21.17 15.00
C ASN A 295 -10.77 21.89 16.24
N SER A 296 -9.51 21.67 16.62
CA SER A 296 -8.92 22.24 17.84
C SER A 296 -7.59 22.95 17.63
N GLY A 297 -6.98 22.86 16.44
CA GLY A 297 -5.67 23.45 16.12
C GLY A 297 -4.47 22.65 16.62
N TYR A 298 -4.69 21.54 17.33
CA TYR A 298 -3.63 20.63 17.80
C TYR A 298 -3.11 19.70 16.69
N SER A 299 -2.01 18.98 16.95
CA SER A 299 -1.51 17.87 16.11
C SER A 299 -1.11 18.20 14.66
N LEU A 300 -0.88 19.47 14.29
CA LEU A 300 -0.40 19.82 12.94
C LEU A 300 0.95 19.18 12.60
N ARG A 301 1.91 19.21 13.53
CA ARG A 301 3.24 18.60 13.37
C ARG A 301 3.17 17.07 13.13
N PRO A 302 2.41 16.31 13.95
CA PRO A 302 2.10 14.91 13.65
C PRO A 302 1.42 14.71 12.29
N THR A 303 0.49 15.58 11.90
CA THR A 303 -0.23 15.47 10.62
C THR A 303 0.73 15.50 9.43
N TYR A 304 1.68 16.45 9.44
CA TYR A 304 2.77 16.48 8.44
C TYR A 304 3.58 15.19 8.44
N PHE A 305 4.05 14.75 9.61
CA PHE A 305 4.86 13.55 9.75
C PHE A 305 4.13 12.31 9.22
N PHE A 306 2.88 12.11 9.59
CA PHE A 306 2.12 10.92 9.20
C PHE A 306 1.85 10.85 7.71
N TYR A 307 1.48 11.95 7.06
CA TYR A 307 1.29 11.92 5.61
C TYR A 307 2.61 11.74 4.84
N ILE A 308 3.72 12.28 5.36
CA ILE A 308 5.06 12.01 4.79
C ILE A 308 5.40 10.53 4.94
N ILE A 309 5.40 10.00 6.16
CA ILE A 309 5.86 8.63 6.41
C ILE A 309 4.94 7.60 5.75
N SER A 310 3.63 7.86 5.61
CA SER A 310 2.71 6.94 4.93
C SER A 310 3.14 6.67 3.48
N PHE A 311 3.45 7.71 2.71
CA PHE A 311 3.91 7.54 1.33
C PHE A 311 5.30 6.91 1.28
N ILE A 312 6.22 7.31 2.17
CA ILE A 312 7.54 6.67 2.26
C ILE A 312 7.41 5.18 2.57
N LEU A 313 6.48 4.78 3.43
CA LEU A 313 6.24 3.38 3.75
C LEU A 313 5.63 2.61 2.56
N VAL A 314 4.85 3.24 1.68
CA VAL A 314 4.43 2.62 0.40
C VAL A 314 5.63 2.39 -0.52
N LEU A 315 6.55 3.35 -0.62
CA LEU A 315 7.79 3.19 -1.37
C LEU A 315 8.67 2.08 -0.76
N TYR A 316 8.76 2.04 0.56
CA TYR A 316 9.52 1.03 1.28
C TYR A 316 8.91 -0.37 1.13
N SER A 317 7.58 -0.47 1.14
CA SER A 317 6.85 -1.71 0.83
C SER A 317 7.18 -2.20 -0.58
N THR A 318 7.24 -1.29 -1.55
CA THR A 318 7.68 -1.60 -2.91
C THR A 318 9.13 -2.11 -2.94
N PHE A 319 10.04 -1.49 -2.20
CA PHE A 319 11.42 -1.97 -2.08
C PHE A 319 11.48 -3.39 -1.47
N LEU A 320 10.78 -3.63 -0.35
CA LEU A 320 10.75 -4.93 0.31
C LEU A 320 10.24 -6.03 -0.62
N THR A 321 9.13 -5.77 -1.30
CA THR A 321 8.43 -6.76 -2.14
C THR A 321 9.14 -7.02 -3.47
N ARG A 322 9.91 -6.05 -4.01
CA ARG A 322 10.47 -6.12 -5.37
C ARG A 322 11.98 -6.26 -5.47
N SER A 323 12.70 -6.11 -4.37
CA SER A 323 14.16 -6.20 -4.38
C SER A 323 14.73 -7.62 -4.25
N GLY A 324 13.86 -8.63 -4.14
CA GLY A 324 14.26 -9.99 -3.79
C GLY A 324 14.79 -10.15 -2.35
N ILE A 325 14.83 -9.08 -1.54
CA ILE A 325 15.37 -9.15 -0.16
C ILE A 325 14.52 -10.02 0.77
N LEU A 326 13.26 -10.23 0.41
CA LEU A 326 12.32 -11.09 1.13
C LEU A 326 12.25 -12.52 0.57
N GLY A 327 13.06 -12.87 -0.45
CA GLY A 327 12.93 -14.13 -1.21
C GLY A 327 12.91 -15.40 -0.36
N ASP A 328 13.67 -15.43 0.74
CA ASP A 328 13.73 -16.60 1.65
C ASP A 328 12.67 -16.56 2.78
N THR A 329 11.91 -15.46 2.89
CA THR A 329 11.00 -15.20 4.02
C THR A 329 9.56 -14.93 3.63
N SER A 330 9.28 -14.81 2.33
CA SER A 330 7.94 -14.55 1.83
C SER A 330 7.68 -15.27 0.51
N VAL A 331 6.52 -15.90 0.46
CA VAL A 331 5.99 -16.59 -0.72
C VAL A 331 5.39 -15.63 -1.76
N HIS A 332 5.19 -14.36 -1.39
CA HIS A 332 4.62 -13.31 -2.26
C HIS A 332 5.69 -12.36 -2.82
N ALA A 333 6.96 -12.54 -2.46
CA ALA A 333 8.02 -11.65 -2.90
C ALA A 333 8.36 -11.85 -4.38
N PHE A 334 8.63 -10.75 -5.08
CA PHE A 334 9.09 -10.79 -6.46
C PHE A 334 10.59 -11.11 -6.52
N THR A 335 11.01 -11.73 -7.62
CA THR A 335 12.42 -11.97 -7.95
C THR A 335 13.16 -10.67 -8.22
N ASP A 336 14.44 -10.59 -7.86
CA ASP A 336 15.30 -9.44 -8.16
C ASP A 336 15.52 -9.30 -9.69
N LEU A 337 15.26 -8.10 -10.22
CA LEU A 337 15.50 -7.75 -11.63
C LEU A 337 16.79 -6.93 -11.85
N GLY A 338 17.68 -6.89 -10.87
CA GLY A 338 18.90 -6.06 -10.85
C GLY A 338 18.63 -4.60 -10.50
N MET A 339 17.46 -4.30 -9.92
CA MET A 339 16.98 -2.93 -9.66
C MET A 339 17.05 -2.53 -8.19
N ASN A 340 17.68 -3.34 -7.33
CA ASN A 340 17.72 -3.15 -5.88
C ASN A 340 18.21 -1.76 -5.47
N THR A 341 19.31 -1.30 -6.06
CA THR A 341 19.86 0.04 -5.82
C THR A 341 18.88 1.13 -6.27
N GLN A 342 18.23 0.97 -7.41
CA GLN A 342 17.26 1.94 -7.93
C GLN A 342 16.01 2.01 -7.04
N LEU A 343 15.50 0.87 -6.55
CA LEU A 343 14.39 0.82 -5.61
C LEU A 343 14.74 1.49 -4.27
N LEU A 344 15.96 1.27 -3.76
CA LEU A 344 16.43 1.96 -2.56
C LEU A 344 16.53 3.48 -2.79
N LEU A 345 17.10 3.90 -3.92
CA LEU A 345 17.16 5.31 -4.31
C LEU A 345 15.77 5.92 -4.46
N PHE A 346 14.78 5.16 -4.94
CA PHE A 346 13.40 5.59 -5.04
C PHE A 346 12.81 5.90 -3.65
N VAL A 347 13.13 5.12 -2.62
CA VAL A 347 12.74 5.45 -1.24
C VAL A 347 13.49 6.70 -0.76
N LEU A 348 14.82 6.74 -0.91
CA LEU A 348 15.68 7.78 -0.35
C LEU A 348 15.44 9.17 -0.95
N VAL A 349 15.16 9.26 -2.26
CA VAL A 349 14.94 10.54 -2.94
C VAL A 349 13.65 11.24 -2.48
N PHE A 350 12.68 10.49 -1.97
CA PHE A 350 11.50 11.07 -1.32
C PHE A 350 11.72 11.25 0.18
N PHE A 351 12.34 10.28 0.85
CA PHE A 351 12.50 10.29 2.31
C PHE A 351 13.43 11.42 2.78
N LEU A 352 14.65 11.50 2.24
CA LEU A 352 15.66 12.44 2.74
C LEU A 352 15.21 13.90 2.56
N PRO A 353 14.75 14.35 1.38
CA PRO A 353 14.35 15.75 1.21
C PRO A 353 13.10 16.09 2.01
N SER A 354 12.10 15.22 2.06
CA SER A 354 10.85 15.50 2.79
C SER A 354 11.06 15.57 4.31
N MET A 355 11.83 14.64 4.88
CA MET A 355 12.14 14.66 6.30
C MET A 355 13.09 15.78 6.68
N ALA A 356 14.14 16.03 5.90
CA ALA A 356 15.03 17.18 6.11
C ALA A 356 14.22 18.47 6.10
N PHE A 357 13.34 18.65 5.12
CA PHE A 357 12.52 19.84 5.01
C PHE A 357 11.49 19.98 6.13
N TYR A 358 10.89 18.87 6.58
CA TYR A 358 10.04 18.83 7.77
C TYR A 358 10.80 19.32 9.01
N PHE A 359 12.01 18.82 9.27
CA PHE A 359 12.80 19.22 10.43
C PHE A 359 13.30 20.66 10.35
N ILE A 360 13.74 21.12 9.18
CA ILE A 360 14.13 22.52 8.94
C ILE A 360 12.96 23.46 9.24
N ARG A 361 11.73 23.09 8.86
CA ARG A 361 10.53 23.89 9.06
C ARG A 361 9.82 23.63 10.38
N TYR A 362 10.28 22.68 11.19
CA TYR A 362 9.58 22.20 12.38
C TYR A 362 9.18 23.33 13.35
N LYS A 363 10.11 24.26 13.61
CA LYS A 363 9.88 25.44 14.49
C LYS A 363 8.88 26.44 13.90
N SER A 364 8.74 26.50 12.58
CA SER A 364 7.78 27.37 11.90
C SER A 364 6.37 26.80 11.82
N ILE A 365 6.20 25.50 12.07
CA ILE A 365 4.88 24.87 12.09
C ILE A 365 4.16 25.29 13.38
N PRO A 366 2.97 25.91 13.29
CA PRO A 366 2.16 26.29 14.44
C PRO A 366 1.92 25.12 15.38
N SER A 367 2.09 25.37 16.67
CA SER A 367 1.80 24.41 17.74
C SER A 367 1.22 25.14 18.94
N ILE A 368 0.14 24.61 19.49
CA ILE A 368 -0.40 25.09 20.77
C ILE A 368 0.47 24.49 21.87
N VAL A 369 0.97 25.35 22.79
CA VAL A 369 1.91 24.93 23.85
C VAL A 369 1.18 24.28 25.04
N LYS A 370 -0.09 24.60 25.23
CA LYS A 370 -0.91 24.05 26.31
C LYS A 370 -1.18 22.56 26.06
N GLU A 371 -1.13 21.75 27.10
CA GLU A 371 -1.54 20.34 27.01
C GLU A 371 -3.04 20.20 26.76
N GLU A 372 -3.40 19.16 25.99
CA GLU A 372 -4.78 18.77 25.75
C GLU A 372 -5.39 18.20 27.04
N ASN A 373 -6.67 18.50 27.29
CA ASN A 373 -7.37 17.93 28.45
C ASN A 373 -7.60 16.43 28.23
N THR A 374 -7.35 15.60 29.23
CA THR A 374 -7.53 14.14 29.15
C THR A 374 -9.00 13.72 28.96
N ASN A 375 -9.96 14.61 29.22
CA ASN A 375 -11.38 14.39 28.92
C ASN A 375 -11.80 14.89 27.52
N SER A 376 -10.84 15.33 26.70
CA SER A 376 -11.10 15.83 25.35
C SER A 376 -11.02 14.74 24.30
N ARG A 377 -11.71 14.94 23.18
CA ARG A 377 -11.67 14.04 22.03
C ARG A 377 -10.30 14.04 21.35
N GLU A 378 -9.69 15.22 21.21
CA GLU A 378 -8.38 15.38 20.57
C GLU A 378 -7.30 14.54 21.26
N PHE A 379 -7.26 14.53 22.60
CA PHE A 379 -6.27 13.80 23.36
C PHE A 379 -6.31 12.30 23.03
N TRP A 380 -7.50 11.68 23.11
CA TRP A 380 -7.65 10.24 22.85
C TRP A 380 -7.53 9.89 21.38
N MET A 381 -7.90 10.78 20.45
CA MET A 381 -7.61 10.60 19.03
C MET A 381 -6.09 10.62 18.77
N PHE A 382 -5.33 11.47 19.46
CA PHE A 382 -3.87 11.51 19.35
C PHE A 382 -3.23 10.25 19.93
N ILE A 383 -3.66 9.81 21.13
CA ILE A 383 -3.21 8.55 21.73
C ILE A 383 -3.50 7.35 20.81
N GLY A 384 -4.71 7.28 20.23
CA GLY A 384 -5.04 6.24 19.24
C GLY A 384 -4.13 6.29 18.02
N SER A 385 -3.85 7.48 17.50
CA SER A 385 -2.92 7.68 16.39
C SER A 385 -1.50 7.23 16.72
N LEU A 386 -1.03 7.48 17.96
CA LEU A 386 0.27 7.04 18.45
C LEU A 386 0.34 5.52 18.60
N ILE A 387 -0.72 4.88 19.10
CA ILE A 387 -0.80 3.41 19.22
C ILE A 387 -0.74 2.76 17.83
N LEU A 388 -1.47 3.30 16.83
CA LEU A 388 -1.39 2.82 15.44
C LEU A 388 0.02 2.96 14.87
N PHE A 389 0.69 4.09 15.13
CA PHE A 389 2.07 4.31 14.70
C PHE A 389 3.05 3.31 15.34
N LEU A 390 2.96 3.10 16.66
CA LEU A 390 3.82 2.17 17.38
C LEU A 390 3.57 0.72 16.95
N SER A 391 2.31 0.34 16.71
CA SER A 391 1.95 -0.95 16.12
C SER A 391 2.63 -1.14 14.76
N GLY A 392 2.51 -0.16 13.86
CA GLY A 392 3.19 -0.18 12.57
C GLY A 392 4.71 -0.25 12.68
N ALA A 393 5.31 0.48 13.62
CA ALA A 393 6.75 0.46 13.88
C ALA A 393 7.25 -0.92 14.32
N VAL A 394 6.51 -1.61 15.20
CA VAL A 394 6.82 -2.98 15.61
C VAL A 394 6.71 -3.95 14.43
N ILE A 395 5.62 -3.85 13.64
CA ILE A 395 5.40 -4.75 12.50
C ILE A 395 6.51 -4.58 11.47
N ILE A 396 6.83 -3.35 11.09
CA ILE A 396 7.84 -3.10 10.06
C ILE A 396 9.24 -3.46 10.55
N ALA A 397 9.58 -3.18 11.81
CA ALA A 397 10.91 -3.53 12.35
C ALA A 397 11.19 -5.03 12.26
N LYS A 398 10.19 -5.87 12.58
CA LYS A 398 10.28 -7.34 12.46
C LYS A 398 10.30 -7.81 11.01
N THR A 399 9.45 -7.20 10.17
CA THR A 399 9.37 -7.50 8.73
C THR A 399 10.68 -7.17 8.00
N SER A 400 11.41 -6.16 8.50
CA SER A 400 12.70 -5.72 7.96
C SER A 400 13.91 -6.54 8.44
N THR A 401 13.73 -7.65 9.18
CA THR A 401 14.86 -8.50 9.63
C THR A 401 15.82 -8.90 8.49
N PRO A 402 15.36 -9.32 7.30
CA PRO A 402 16.25 -9.61 6.17
C PRO A 402 17.06 -8.40 5.71
N VAL A 403 16.48 -7.19 5.81
CA VAL A 403 17.17 -5.93 5.50
C VAL A 403 18.28 -5.67 6.51
N TRP A 404 18.01 -5.86 7.81
CA TRP A 404 19.02 -5.70 8.86
C TRP A 404 20.15 -6.70 8.72
N ASN A 405 19.83 -7.96 8.41
CA ASN A 405 20.80 -9.01 8.10
C ASN A 405 21.73 -8.60 6.96
N LYS A 406 21.18 -8.12 5.85
CA LYS A 406 21.97 -7.66 4.70
C LYS A 406 22.82 -6.42 5.01
N LEU A 407 22.29 -5.47 5.78
CA LEU A 407 22.99 -4.21 6.11
C LEU A 407 24.14 -4.39 7.13
N PHE A 408 23.94 -5.25 8.13
CA PHE A 408 24.88 -5.42 9.23
C PHE A 408 25.68 -6.73 9.17
N GLY A 409 25.44 -7.57 8.16
CA GLY A 409 26.07 -8.89 8.04
C GLY A 409 25.65 -9.87 9.13
N THR A 410 24.44 -9.69 9.69
CA THR A 410 23.87 -10.58 10.71
C THR A 410 23.07 -11.71 10.08
N ASN A 411 22.88 -12.81 10.83
CA ASN A 411 22.07 -13.97 10.39
C ASN A 411 20.96 -14.25 11.41
N ILE A 412 20.13 -13.25 11.69
CA ILE A 412 18.98 -13.41 12.58
C ILE A 412 17.93 -14.22 11.83
N ALA A 413 17.64 -15.43 12.31
CA ALA A 413 16.62 -16.29 11.76
C ALA A 413 15.20 -15.74 12.05
N PRO A 414 14.21 -16.02 11.18
CA PRO A 414 12.81 -15.80 11.49
C PRO A 414 12.38 -16.52 12.79
N PRO A 415 11.38 -16.00 13.52
CA PRO A 415 10.84 -16.69 14.70
C PRO A 415 10.26 -18.06 14.34
N GLU A 416 10.42 -19.07 15.20
CA GLU A 416 9.80 -20.40 15.04
C GLU A 416 8.26 -20.34 14.97
N ASP A 417 7.66 -19.38 15.68
CA ASP A 417 6.22 -19.08 15.62
C ASP A 417 6.04 -17.63 15.18
N PRO A 418 6.01 -17.36 13.85
CA PRO A 418 5.84 -16.02 13.32
C PRO A 418 4.55 -15.38 13.84
N GLU A 419 3.45 -16.13 13.87
CA GLU A 419 2.14 -15.62 14.29
C GLU A 419 2.16 -15.10 15.73
N PHE A 420 2.67 -15.89 16.67
CA PHE A 420 2.80 -15.45 18.07
C PHE A 420 3.79 -14.30 18.22
N ALA A 421 4.86 -14.28 17.43
CA ALA A 421 5.85 -13.21 17.49
C ALA A 421 5.19 -11.84 17.28
N TYR A 422 4.22 -11.71 16.37
CA TYR A 422 3.44 -10.48 16.18
C TYR A 422 2.28 -10.37 17.18
N ASN A 423 1.49 -11.44 17.36
CA ASN A 423 0.25 -11.40 18.13
C ASN A 423 0.45 -11.11 19.62
N GLN A 424 1.61 -11.46 20.21
CA GLN A 424 1.92 -11.12 21.60
C GLN A 424 1.93 -9.61 21.87
N ILE A 425 2.05 -8.76 20.84
CA ILE A 425 1.91 -7.30 20.94
C ILE A 425 0.58 -6.85 20.33
N GLN A 426 0.23 -7.37 19.15
CA GLN A 426 -0.89 -6.85 18.38
C GLN A 426 -2.26 -7.14 19.00
N VAL A 427 -2.39 -8.18 19.85
CA VAL A 427 -3.63 -8.39 20.61
C VAL A 427 -3.91 -7.23 21.57
N PHE A 428 -2.87 -6.67 22.20
CA PHE A 428 -3.00 -5.52 23.09
C PHE A 428 -3.33 -4.24 22.33
N VAL A 429 -2.73 -4.07 21.15
CA VAL A 429 -3.08 -2.98 20.23
C VAL A 429 -4.55 -3.08 19.83
N ALA A 430 -5.03 -4.26 19.45
CA ALA A 430 -6.42 -4.49 19.07
C ALA A 430 -7.39 -4.18 20.23
N MET A 431 -7.05 -4.58 21.47
CA MET A 431 -7.83 -4.24 22.67
C MET A 431 -7.92 -2.72 22.88
N LEU A 432 -6.79 -2.03 22.86
CA LEU A 432 -6.74 -0.59 23.13
C LEU A 432 -7.44 0.21 22.02
N ILE A 433 -7.13 -0.07 20.76
CA ILE A 433 -7.76 0.61 19.62
C ILE A 433 -9.26 0.31 19.58
N GLY A 434 -9.69 -0.94 19.78
CA GLY A 434 -11.11 -1.29 19.83
C GLY A 434 -11.87 -0.50 20.91
N ALA A 435 -11.31 -0.39 22.11
CA ALA A 435 -11.89 0.42 23.18
C ALA A 435 -11.92 1.91 22.84
N LEU A 436 -10.82 2.47 22.32
CA LEU A 436 -10.74 3.88 21.93
C LEU A 436 -11.71 4.21 20.80
N THR A 437 -11.90 3.31 19.83
CA THR A 437 -12.87 3.44 18.74
C THR A 437 -14.31 3.48 19.27
N ALA A 438 -14.62 2.75 20.34
CA ALA A 438 -15.94 2.80 20.98
C ALA A 438 -16.18 4.10 21.77
N ILE A 439 -15.18 4.56 22.53
CA ILE A 439 -15.32 5.63 23.52
C ILE A 439 -15.14 7.02 22.91
N THR A 440 -14.11 7.21 22.09
CA THR A 440 -13.61 8.54 21.70
C THR A 440 -14.63 9.35 20.90
N GLN A 441 -15.51 8.68 20.15
CA GLN A 441 -16.54 9.35 19.36
C GLN A 441 -17.62 10.05 20.22
N TYR A 442 -17.79 9.63 21.48
CA TYR A 442 -18.69 10.26 22.45
C TYR A 442 -18.09 11.49 23.13
N LEU A 443 -16.77 11.66 23.05
CA LEU A 443 -16.08 12.82 23.60
C LEU A 443 -16.30 14.04 22.69
N LYS A 444 -16.39 15.21 23.31
CA LYS A 444 -16.41 16.50 22.64
C LYS A 444 -14.98 17.03 22.52
N TYR A 445 -14.75 17.87 21.52
CA TYR A 445 -13.49 18.61 21.44
C TYR A 445 -13.35 19.55 22.65
N LYS A 446 -12.10 19.78 23.08
CA LYS A 446 -11.69 20.61 24.22
C LYS A 446 -12.00 20.03 25.60
N ASP A 447 -13.26 19.71 25.88
CA ASP A 447 -13.64 19.13 27.18
C ASP A 447 -14.96 18.36 27.12
N THR A 448 -15.05 17.30 27.92
CA THR A 448 -16.26 16.49 28.09
C THR A 448 -16.49 16.20 29.56
N SER A 449 -17.68 16.52 30.08
CA SER A 449 -17.98 16.23 31.48
C SER A 449 -18.12 14.73 31.74
N ARG A 450 -17.56 14.24 32.85
CA ARG A 450 -17.60 12.82 33.22
C ARG A 450 -19.02 12.25 33.30
N SER A 451 -19.97 13.02 33.86
CA SER A 451 -21.38 12.64 33.93
C SER A 451 -21.99 12.40 32.54
N PHE A 452 -21.62 13.22 31.55
CA PHE A 452 -22.07 13.03 30.16
C PHE A 452 -21.52 11.73 29.56
N ILE A 453 -20.23 11.45 29.76
CA ILE A 453 -19.56 10.23 29.26
C ILE A 453 -20.27 9.00 29.82
N VAL A 454 -20.41 8.92 31.16
CA VAL A 454 -21.03 7.77 31.83
C VAL A 454 -22.47 7.58 31.36
N LYS A 455 -23.28 8.65 31.33
CA LYS A 455 -24.69 8.55 30.92
C LYS A 455 -24.86 8.07 29.47
N LYS A 456 -23.94 8.43 28.57
CA LYS A 456 -24.03 8.07 27.15
C LYS A 456 -23.43 6.71 26.82
N LEU A 457 -22.40 6.28 27.55
CA LEU A 457 -21.72 5.01 27.31
C LEU A 457 -22.29 3.85 28.14
N ALA A 458 -22.99 4.10 29.26
CA ALA A 458 -23.50 3.05 30.13
C ALA A 458 -24.29 1.96 29.38
N ILE A 459 -25.28 2.36 28.56
CA ILE A 459 -26.10 1.40 27.81
C ILE A 459 -25.25 0.63 26.77
N PRO A 460 -24.49 1.28 25.87
CA PRO A 460 -23.60 0.57 24.95
C PRO A 460 -22.62 -0.39 25.63
N THR A 461 -22.03 0.01 26.76
CA THR A 461 -21.09 -0.84 27.50
C THR A 461 -21.77 -2.09 28.04
N ILE A 462 -22.94 -1.96 28.67
CA ILE A 462 -23.68 -3.11 29.21
C ILE A 462 -24.07 -4.08 28.08
N VAL A 463 -24.60 -3.55 26.97
CA VAL A 463 -24.97 -4.37 25.81
C VAL A 463 -23.75 -5.09 25.23
N ALA A 464 -22.62 -4.39 25.10
CA ALA A 464 -21.38 -4.98 24.60
C ALA A 464 -20.84 -6.07 25.54
N ILE A 465 -20.90 -5.89 26.87
CA ILE A 465 -20.52 -6.92 27.85
C ILE A 465 -21.39 -8.16 27.67
N VAL A 466 -22.72 -8.01 27.59
CA VAL A 466 -23.64 -9.14 27.44
C VAL A 466 -23.36 -9.92 26.15
N ILE A 467 -23.17 -9.23 25.03
CA ILE A 467 -22.87 -9.87 23.74
C ILE A 467 -21.49 -10.55 23.78
N ALA A 468 -20.46 -9.88 24.29
CA ALA A 468 -19.10 -10.42 24.35
C ALA A 468 -19.01 -11.64 25.29
N LEU A 469 -19.70 -11.61 26.43
CA LEU A 469 -19.82 -12.78 27.31
C LEU A 469 -20.58 -13.91 26.64
N SER A 470 -21.66 -13.62 25.91
CA SER A 470 -22.39 -14.63 25.14
C SER A 470 -21.50 -15.30 24.10
N ILE A 471 -20.72 -14.52 23.35
CA ILE A 471 -19.73 -15.04 22.39
C ILE A 471 -18.66 -15.86 23.11
N SER A 472 -18.17 -15.41 24.25
CA SER A 472 -17.11 -16.10 24.98
C SER A 472 -17.58 -17.44 25.57
N ILE A 473 -18.79 -17.49 26.13
CA ILE A 473 -19.35 -18.67 26.79
C ILE A 473 -19.92 -19.66 25.76
N PHE A 474 -20.73 -19.19 24.82
CA PHE A 474 -21.43 -20.07 23.87
C PHE A 474 -20.67 -20.25 22.55
N GLY A 475 -19.69 -19.39 22.27
CA GLY A 475 -18.91 -19.46 21.03
C GLY A 475 -17.79 -20.49 21.05
N ASN A 476 -17.53 -21.18 22.18
CA ASN A 476 -16.43 -22.13 22.36
C ASN A 476 -15.05 -21.53 22.01
N ILE A 477 -14.77 -20.34 22.52
CA ILE A 477 -13.48 -19.64 22.31
C ILE A 477 -12.46 -20.20 23.31
N ASN A 478 -11.79 -21.29 22.94
CA ASN A 478 -10.87 -22.03 23.82
C ASN A 478 -9.45 -22.07 23.25
N TYR A 479 -8.79 -20.91 23.15
CA TYR A 479 -7.41 -20.82 22.68
C TYR A 479 -6.41 -20.98 23.85
N ASP A 480 -6.01 -22.21 24.15
CA ASP A 480 -5.14 -22.56 25.28
C ASP A 480 -3.64 -22.65 24.94
N LYS A 481 -3.29 -22.64 23.64
CA LYS A 481 -1.92 -22.83 23.12
C LYS A 481 -0.83 -21.95 23.74
N LYS A 482 -1.17 -20.74 24.22
CA LYS A 482 -0.22 -19.76 24.78
C LYS A 482 -0.53 -19.34 26.23
N GLY A 483 -1.31 -20.16 26.94
CA GLY A 483 -1.62 -20.00 28.35
C GLY A 483 -2.82 -19.09 28.66
N ILE A 484 -3.29 -19.15 29.91
CA ILE A 484 -4.54 -18.51 30.36
C ILE A 484 -4.54 -16.97 30.24
N GLY A 485 -3.36 -16.34 30.36
CA GLY A 485 -3.23 -14.89 30.20
C GLY A 485 -3.52 -14.43 28.77
N PHE A 486 -3.04 -15.19 27.77
CA PHE A 486 -3.28 -14.89 26.37
C PHE A 486 -4.74 -15.17 25.97
N LEU A 487 -5.33 -16.24 26.52
CA LEU A 487 -6.77 -16.50 26.40
C LEU A 487 -7.61 -15.35 26.97
N GLY A 488 -7.26 -14.86 28.16
CA GLY A 488 -7.90 -13.69 28.77
C GLY A 488 -7.80 -12.45 27.88
N ALA A 489 -6.63 -12.20 27.28
CA ALA A 489 -6.44 -11.10 26.33
C ALA A 489 -7.35 -11.23 25.10
N ILE A 490 -7.55 -12.44 24.55
CA ILE A 490 -8.48 -12.68 23.44
C ILE A 490 -9.91 -12.33 23.84
N HIS A 491 -10.39 -12.75 25.02
CA HIS A 491 -11.74 -12.41 25.48
C HIS A 491 -11.94 -10.91 25.69
N VAL A 492 -10.94 -10.21 26.23
CA VAL A 492 -10.98 -8.74 26.35
C VAL A 492 -10.96 -8.09 24.96
N ALA A 493 -10.19 -8.61 24.02
CA ALA A 493 -10.20 -8.13 22.63
C ALA A 493 -11.55 -8.33 21.95
N ILE A 494 -12.23 -9.47 22.19
CA ILE A 494 -13.60 -9.73 21.71
C ILE A 494 -14.55 -8.69 22.30
N PHE A 495 -14.45 -8.41 23.59
CA PHE A 495 -15.24 -7.35 24.22
C PHE A 495 -14.98 -5.98 23.55
N CYS A 496 -13.72 -5.59 23.36
CA CYS A 496 -13.38 -4.31 22.72
C CYS A 496 -13.89 -4.23 21.28
N ALA A 497 -13.82 -5.31 20.50
CA ALA A 497 -14.32 -5.37 19.13
C ALA A 497 -15.85 -5.25 19.08
N VAL A 498 -16.57 -6.00 19.92
CA VAL A 498 -18.02 -5.90 20.09
C VAL A 498 -18.41 -4.50 20.57
N TYR A 499 -17.66 -3.93 21.51
CA TYR A 499 -17.92 -2.61 22.03
C TYR A 499 -17.74 -1.52 20.96
N ALA A 500 -16.74 -1.64 20.09
CA ALA A 500 -16.60 -0.77 18.92
C ALA A 500 -17.84 -0.82 18.02
N ILE A 501 -18.37 -2.01 17.73
CA ILE A 501 -19.60 -2.20 16.93
C ILE A 501 -20.81 -1.57 17.62
N VAL A 502 -21.07 -1.96 18.87
CA VAL A 502 -22.27 -1.57 19.63
C VAL A 502 -22.26 -0.07 19.91
N ALA A 503 -21.15 0.48 20.40
CA ALA A 503 -21.05 1.90 20.74
C ALA A 503 -21.17 2.79 19.50
N ASN A 504 -20.58 2.42 18.37
CA ASN A 504 -20.71 3.21 17.14
C ASN A 504 -22.10 3.08 16.50
N SER A 505 -22.73 1.91 16.59
CA SER A 505 -24.13 1.71 16.19
C SER A 505 -25.08 2.55 17.04
N ALA A 506 -24.91 2.52 18.36
CA ALA A 506 -25.67 3.36 19.29
C ALA A 506 -25.42 4.85 19.05
N TYR A 507 -24.18 5.26 18.74
CA TYR A 507 -23.87 6.66 18.43
C TYR A 507 -24.58 7.10 17.15
N LEU A 508 -24.61 6.25 16.13
CA LEU A 508 -25.32 6.53 14.88
C LEU A 508 -26.83 6.71 15.10
N TRP A 509 -27.47 5.77 15.79
CA TRP A 509 -28.93 5.77 15.93
C TRP A 509 -29.43 6.67 17.06
N LEU A 510 -28.77 6.67 18.22
CA LEU A 510 -29.19 7.45 19.39
C LEU A 510 -28.50 8.82 19.47
N GLY A 511 -27.24 8.90 19.06
CA GLY A 511 -26.46 10.15 19.09
C GLY A 511 -26.78 11.06 17.90
N LEU A 512 -26.60 10.54 16.68
CA LEU A 512 -26.83 11.26 15.43
C LEU A 512 -28.29 11.22 14.96
N LYS A 513 -29.17 10.47 15.65
CA LYS A 513 -30.58 10.27 15.27
C LYS A 513 -30.75 9.77 13.84
N GLY A 514 -29.87 8.87 13.39
CA GLY A 514 -29.92 8.28 12.05
C GLY A 514 -29.49 9.22 10.91
N LYS A 515 -28.84 10.35 11.20
CA LYS A 515 -28.35 11.28 10.16
C LYS A 515 -27.15 10.68 9.40
N ILE A 516 -27.43 9.89 8.36
CA ILE A 516 -26.43 9.16 7.56
C ILE A 516 -25.33 10.06 6.98
N LYS A 517 -25.64 11.31 6.60
CA LYS A 517 -24.63 12.25 6.08
C LYS A 517 -23.51 12.60 7.07
N ALA A 518 -23.75 12.44 8.38
CA ALA A 518 -22.76 12.64 9.44
C ALA A 518 -22.19 11.32 9.99
N ALA A 519 -22.61 10.18 9.44
CA ALA A 519 -22.34 8.86 9.98
C ALA A 519 -21.02 8.23 9.55
N GLY A 520 -20.23 8.89 8.67
CA GLY A 520 -19.05 8.29 8.05
C GLY A 520 -18.08 7.64 9.06
N ALA A 521 -17.76 8.35 10.16
CA ALA A 521 -16.93 7.80 11.23
C ALA A 521 -17.57 6.58 11.92
N SER A 522 -18.86 6.66 12.26
CA SER A 522 -19.58 5.52 12.86
C SER A 522 -19.58 4.30 11.96
N VAL A 523 -19.85 4.47 10.66
CA VAL A 523 -19.90 3.37 9.69
C VAL A 523 -18.52 2.72 9.55
N ALA A 524 -17.47 3.53 9.37
CA ALA A 524 -16.10 3.02 9.28
C ALA A 524 -15.68 2.25 10.53
N HIS A 525 -16.00 2.77 11.73
CA HIS A 525 -15.66 2.13 12.99
C HIS A 525 -16.48 0.89 13.32
N ILE A 526 -17.76 0.82 12.89
CA ILE A 526 -18.55 -0.42 12.94
C ILE A 526 -17.88 -1.49 12.07
N GLY A 527 -17.53 -1.15 10.83
CA GLY A 527 -16.82 -2.06 9.93
C GLY A 527 -15.50 -2.55 10.52
N PHE A 528 -14.69 -1.65 11.08
CA PHE A 528 -13.44 -2.01 11.77
C PHE A 528 -13.68 -2.95 12.95
N GLY A 529 -14.69 -2.69 13.78
CA GLY A 529 -15.06 -3.59 14.88
C GLY A 529 -15.49 -4.99 14.39
N MET A 530 -16.22 -5.06 13.26
CA MET A 530 -16.59 -6.33 12.63
C MET A 530 -15.37 -7.10 12.11
N VAL A 531 -14.40 -6.42 11.49
CA VAL A 531 -13.14 -7.04 11.06
C VAL A 531 -12.38 -7.60 12.26
N LEU A 532 -12.19 -6.81 13.33
CA LEU A 532 -11.52 -7.27 14.54
C LEU A 532 -12.22 -8.49 15.16
N LEU A 533 -13.55 -8.47 15.26
CA LEU A 533 -14.32 -9.58 15.80
C LEU A 533 -14.19 -10.83 14.92
N GLY A 534 -14.25 -10.67 13.59
CA GLY A 534 -14.06 -11.76 12.63
C GLY A 534 -12.71 -12.42 12.78
N ILE A 535 -11.62 -11.63 12.85
CA ILE A 535 -10.25 -12.09 13.09
C ILE A 535 -10.16 -12.90 14.39
N LEU A 536 -10.66 -12.36 15.50
CA LEU A 536 -10.55 -13.03 16.80
C LEU A 536 -11.31 -14.37 16.84
N ILE A 537 -12.49 -14.43 16.24
CA ILE A 537 -13.30 -15.66 16.18
C ILE A 537 -12.66 -16.68 15.24
N SER A 538 -12.23 -16.28 14.05
CA SER A 538 -11.64 -17.21 13.07
C SER A 538 -10.29 -17.74 13.56
N SER A 539 -9.41 -16.90 14.11
CA SER A 539 -8.11 -17.31 14.65
C SER A 539 -8.26 -18.24 15.86
N SER A 540 -9.17 -17.94 16.79
CA SER A 540 -9.35 -18.77 17.99
C SER A 540 -9.92 -20.17 17.68
N LYS A 541 -10.58 -20.34 16.54
CA LYS A 541 -11.16 -21.61 16.08
C LYS A 541 -10.31 -22.34 15.04
N LYS A 542 -9.14 -21.82 14.68
CA LYS A 542 -8.25 -22.44 13.69
C LYS A 542 -7.75 -23.79 14.19
N THR A 543 -8.09 -24.85 13.48
CA THR A 543 -7.60 -26.22 13.74
C THR A 543 -6.64 -26.66 12.64
N VAL A 544 -5.47 -27.16 13.03
CA VAL A 544 -4.52 -27.78 12.08
C VAL A 544 -5.01 -29.20 11.80
N LEU A 545 -5.34 -29.50 10.55
CA LEU A 545 -5.82 -30.83 10.15
C LEU A 545 -4.65 -31.79 9.85
N SER A 546 -3.55 -31.27 9.33
CA SER A 546 -2.33 -32.02 9.01
C SER A 546 -1.12 -31.10 9.14
N TRP A 547 -0.01 -31.64 9.66
CA TRP A 547 1.27 -30.94 9.77
C TRP A 547 2.34 -31.75 9.04
N ASN A 548 3.09 -31.13 8.14
CA ASN A 548 4.17 -31.81 7.45
C ASN A 548 5.40 -31.89 8.37
N THR A 549 5.64 -33.06 8.96
CA THR A 549 6.80 -33.30 9.84
C THR A 549 8.05 -33.76 9.09
N THR A 550 7.97 -33.92 7.77
CA THR A 550 9.04 -34.55 6.98
C THR A 550 9.94 -33.56 6.26
N GLY A 551 9.55 -32.28 6.18
CA GLY A 551 10.23 -31.28 5.36
C GLY A 551 10.14 -31.54 3.85
N VAL A 552 9.36 -32.55 3.43
CA VAL A 552 9.15 -32.89 2.02
C VAL A 552 7.75 -32.48 1.63
N SER A 553 7.61 -31.52 0.71
CA SER A 553 6.30 -31.09 0.21
C SER A 553 5.53 -32.30 -0.37
N PRO A 554 4.26 -32.53 0.03
CA PRO A 554 3.45 -33.60 -0.54
C PRO A 554 3.06 -33.35 -2.00
N LEU A 555 3.29 -32.12 -2.50
CA LEU A 555 3.19 -31.79 -3.91
C LEU A 555 4.54 -32.08 -4.56
N SER A 556 4.61 -33.13 -5.38
CA SER A 556 5.83 -33.53 -6.06
C SER A 556 6.37 -32.40 -6.93
N VAL A 557 7.41 -31.70 -6.46
CA VAL A 557 8.22 -30.84 -7.31
C VAL A 557 9.05 -31.77 -8.18
N GLN A 558 8.79 -31.79 -9.49
CA GLN A 558 9.68 -32.44 -10.44
C GLN A 558 11.09 -31.87 -10.24
N GLN A 559 12.07 -32.77 -10.20
CA GLN A 559 13.43 -32.60 -9.66
C GLN A 559 14.32 -31.55 -10.38
N ASN A 560 13.75 -30.70 -11.25
CA ASN A 560 14.44 -29.67 -12.02
C ASN A 560 14.16 -28.21 -11.59
N ASP A 561 13.19 -27.96 -10.70
CA ASP A 561 12.92 -26.59 -10.23
C ASP A 561 13.70 -26.29 -8.95
N LYS A 562 14.90 -25.73 -9.09
CA LYS A 562 15.77 -25.33 -7.97
C LYS A 562 15.27 -24.14 -7.14
N ASN A 563 14.10 -23.57 -7.42
CA ASN A 563 13.62 -22.35 -6.77
C ASN A 563 12.11 -22.38 -6.43
N SER A 564 11.58 -23.46 -5.82
CA SER A 564 10.25 -23.36 -5.21
C SER A 564 10.38 -22.98 -3.73
N ALA A 565 10.09 -21.72 -3.41
CA ALA A 565 9.76 -21.27 -2.06
C ALA A 565 8.40 -21.86 -1.66
N ALA A 566 8.36 -23.16 -1.39
CA ALA A 566 7.29 -23.78 -0.63
C ALA A 566 7.75 -23.79 0.83
N GLY A 567 7.44 -22.72 1.54
CA GLY A 567 7.70 -22.59 2.97
C GLY A 567 6.82 -23.52 3.81
N ASP A 568 7.37 -23.86 4.97
CA ASP A 568 6.85 -24.75 6.02
C ASP A 568 5.46 -24.40 6.59
#